data_AF-A0A0U5FVU7-F1
#
_entry.id   AF-A0A0U5FVU7-F1
#
_cell.length_a   1.000
_cell.length_b   1.000
_cell.length_c   1.000
_cell.angle_alpha   90.00
_cell.angle_beta   90.00
_cell.angle_gamma   90.00
#
_symmetry.space_group_name_H-M   'P 1'
#
loop_
_entity.id
_entity.type
_entity.pdbx_description
1 polymer ?
#
loop_
_entity_poly.entity_id
_entity_poly.type
_entity_poly.pdbx_seq_one_letter_code
_entity_poly.pdbx_strand_id
1 'polypeptide(L)'
;MCIQFGYLALFSPVWPLVPVSFLINNWVELRSDFFKIIVECKRPSPIRADTIGPWLDTLGFLSWVGSITSAALVYMFNTSTNGPNGEPSAIKGWALLLTIFFSEHLYLIIRYVVQAMMAKFEPHNVRREKSERYMIRKRYLESTLGARSSDDEEEIPAKDESMEISDITRKTLEDDARTWSSHGTNAEERFWMRQKGWREAAKVGSSIIKSQATDADKKKQQ
;
A
#
# COMPACT_ATOMS: atom_id res chain seq x y z
N MET A 1 0.17 -30.46 14.83
CA MET A 1 0.16 -28.97 14.65
C MET A 1 -1.20 -28.25 14.78
N CYS A 2 -2.15 -28.28 13.81
CA CYS A 2 -3.32 -27.37 13.84
C CYS A 2 -4.24 -27.55 15.07
N ILE A 3 -4.60 -28.80 15.40
CA ILE A 3 -5.43 -29.11 16.57
C ILE A 3 -4.71 -28.70 17.88
N GLN A 4 -3.40 -28.90 17.94
CA GLN A 4 -2.56 -28.48 19.07
C GLN A 4 -2.58 -26.96 19.27
N PHE A 5 -2.54 -26.19 18.19
CA PHE A 5 -2.77 -24.74 18.25
C PHE A 5 -4.17 -24.42 18.80
N GLY A 6 -5.19 -25.17 18.42
CA GLY A 6 -6.54 -25.06 19.00
C GLY A 6 -6.54 -25.18 20.52
N TYR A 7 -5.90 -26.23 21.08
CA TYR A 7 -5.79 -26.39 22.54
C TYR A 7 -5.11 -25.19 23.21
N LEU A 8 -4.06 -24.66 22.59
CA LEU A 8 -3.36 -23.48 23.07
C LEU A 8 -4.26 -22.23 23.06
N ALA A 9 -4.96 -21.98 21.96
CA ALA A 9 -5.78 -20.79 21.77
C ALA A 9 -7.08 -20.80 22.60
N LEU A 10 -7.69 -21.98 22.78
CA LEU A 10 -9.02 -22.12 23.40
C LEU A 10 -8.96 -22.35 24.91
N PHE A 11 -7.94 -23.07 25.40
CA PHE A 11 -7.93 -23.67 26.75
C PHE A 11 -6.66 -23.41 27.56
N SER A 12 -5.67 -22.69 27.04
CA SER A 12 -4.44 -22.39 27.79
C SER A 12 -4.64 -21.68 29.14
N PRO A 13 -5.71 -20.87 29.38
CA PRO A 13 -5.90 -20.29 30.70
C PRO A 13 -6.11 -21.32 31.82
N VAL A 14 -6.62 -22.52 31.49
CA VAL A 14 -6.84 -23.60 32.46
C VAL A 14 -5.52 -24.18 32.95
N TRP A 15 -4.52 -24.28 32.05
CA TRP A 15 -3.19 -24.77 32.38
C TRP A 15 -2.12 -23.93 31.68
N PRO A 16 -1.58 -22.90 32.35
CA PRO A 16 -0.64 -21.95 31.73
C PRO A 16 0.70 -22.56 31.28
N LEU A 17 1.02 -23.80 31.64
CA LEU A 17 2.24 -24.49 31.21
C LEU A 17 2.10 -25.22 29.86
N VAL A 18 0.90 -25.24 29.25
CA VAL A 18 0.67 -25.78 27.89
C VAL A 18 1.67 -25.28 26.84
N PRO A 19 2.05 -23.98 26.78
CA PRO A 19 2.99 -23.51 25.77
C PRO A 19 4.37 -24.17 25.89
N VAL A 20 4.82 -24.46 27.12
CA VAL A 20 6.13 -25.08 27.38
C VAL A 20 6.12 -26.55 26.95
N SER A 21 5.05 -27.29 27.27
CA SER A 21 4.92 -28.68 26.83
C SER A 21 4.85 -28.78 25.30
N PHE A 22 4.15 -27.86 24.66
CA PHE A 22 4.07 -27.77 23.20
C PHE A 22 5.37 -27.35 22.54
N LEU A 23 6.19 -26.52 23.18
CA LEU A 23 7.52 -26.18 22.67
C LEU A 23 8.42 -27.41 22.61
N ILE A 24 8.44 -28.22 23.67
CA ILE A 24 9.19 -29.47 23.72
C ILE A 24 8.64 -30.46 22.70
N ASN A 25 7.31 -30.62 22.63
CA ASN A 25 6.66 -31.50 21.65
C ASN A 25 7.03 -31.11 20.22
N ASN A 26 6.94 -29.83 19.85
CA ASN A 26 7.23 -29.37 18.49
C ASN A 26 8.71 -29.57 18.11
N TRP A 27 9.62 -29.47 19.08
CA TRP A 27 11.04 -29.75 18.84
C TRP A 27 11.28 -31.22 18.50
N VAL A 28 10.61 -32.14 19.21
CA VAL A 28 10.65 -33.58 18.91
C VAL A 28 9.91 -33.88 17.60
N GLU A 29 8.72 -33.32 17.41
CA GLU A 29 7.83 -33.54 16.25
C GLU A 29 8.53 -33.18 14.94
N LEU A 30 9.27 -32.06 14.91
CA LEU A 30 10.08 -31.66 13.76
C LEU A 30 11.10 -32.74 13.34
N ARG A 31 11.76 -33.38 14.30
CA ARG A 31 12.76 -34.43 14.04
C ARG A 31 12.11 -35.76 13.69
N SER A 32 11.05 -36.13 14.40
CA SER A 32 10.34 -37.39 14.16
C SER A 32 9.64 -37.40 12.81
N ASP A 33 9.04 -36.29 12.38
CA ASP A 33 8.38 -36.23 11.07
C ASP A 33 9.38 -36.26 9.92
N PHE A 34 10.57 -35.64 10.10
CA PHE A 34 11.64 -35.79 9.13
C PHE A 34 12.13 -37.24 9.02
N PHE A 35 12.33 -37.92 10.16
CA PHE A 35 12.71 -39.33 10.19
C PHE A 35 11.67 -40.22 9.51
N LYS A 36 10.38 -40.00 9.78
CA LYS A 36 9.25 -40.71 9.17
C LYS A 36 9.25 -40.59 7.65
N ILE A 37 9.52 -39.41 7.10
CA ILE A 37 9.60 -39.19 5.65
C ILE A 37 10.77 -39.94 5.01
N ILE A 38 11.90 -40.09 5.72
CA ILE A 38 13.11 -40.73 5.17
C ILE A 38 13.04 -42.25 5.26
N VAL A 39 12.61 -42.79 6.40
CA VAL A 39 12.76 -44.22 6.71
C VAL A 39 11.45 -44.98 6.56
N GLU A 40 10.32 -44.37 6.90
CA GLU A 40 9.03 -45.07 7.03
C GLU A 40 8.14 -44.90 5.80
N CYS A 41 8.21 -43.74 5.14
CA CYS A 41 7.36 -43.40 4.01
C CYS A 41 8.10 -43.51 2.67
N LYS A 42 7.37 -43.91 1.62
CA LYS A 42 7.85 -43.72 0.24
C LYS A 42 7.91 -42.22 -0.08
N ARG A 43 8.92 -41.82 -0.85
CA ARG A 43 9.07 -40.42 -1.31
C ARG A 43 7.80 -39.92 -2.01
N PRO A 44 7.18 -38.83 -1.53
CA PRO A 44 6.02 -38.23 -2.18
C PRO A 44 6.43 -37.49 -3.46
N SER A 45 5.48 -37.34 -4.38
CA SER A 45 5.67 -36.53 -5.59
C SER A 45 5.81 -35.05 -5.20
N PRO A 46 6.75 -34.29 -5.79
CA PRO A 46 6.88 -32.87 -5.51
C PRO A 46 5.69 -32.11 -6.08
N ILE A 47 4.83 -31.60 -5.19
CA ILE A 47 3.69 -30.75 -5.51
C ILE A 47 4.01 -29.33 -5.08
N ARG A 48 3.74 -28.36 -5.96
CA ARG A 48 3.90 -26.93 -5.65
C ARG A 48 2.63 -26.41 -5.00
N ALA A 49 2.78 -25.66 -3.92
CA ALA A 49 1.70 -24.96 -3.25
C ALA A 49 2.21 -23.58 -2.81
N ASP A 50 1.39 -22.55 -2.97
CA ASP A 50 1.74 -21.17 -2.58
C ASP A 50 1.38 -20.87 -1.11
N THR A 51 0.59 -21.76 -0.47
CA THR A 51 0.12 -21.63 0.91
C THR A 51 -0.07 -23.01 1.56
N ILE A 52 -0.26 -23.03 2.89
CA ILE A 52 -0.65 -24.22 3.65
C ILE A 52 -2.08 -24.71 3.37
N GLY A 53 -2.85 -23.94 2.58
CA GLY A 53 -4.20 -24.31 2.13
C GLY A 53 -5.29 -23.93 3.13
N PRO A 54 -6.36 -24.75 3.28
CA PRO A 54 -7.51 -24.45 4.13
C PRO A 54 -7.17 -24.23 5.61
N TRP A 55 -6.01 -24.74 6.06
CA TRP A 55 -5.56 -24.61 7.43
C TRP A 55 -5.29 -23.17 7.85
N LEU A 56 -4.98 -22.26 6.92
CA LEU A 56 -4.79 -20.84 7.24
C LEU A 56 -6.07 -20.22 7.82
N ASP A 57 -7.20 -20.47 7.17
CA ASP A 57 -8.50 -19.97 7.60
C ASP A 57 -8.95 -20.64 8.90
N THR A 58 -8.70 -21.95 9.03
CA THR A 58 -8.97 -22.71 10.26
C THR A 58 -8.19 -22.19 11.46
N LEU A 59 -6.90 -21.86 11.30
CA LEU A 59 -6.09 -21.27 12.37
C LEU A 59 -6.62 -19.89 12.78
N GLY A 60 -7.03 -19.07 11.80
CA GLY A 60 -7.69 -17.79 12.06
C GLY A 60 -9.01 -17.94 12.83
N PHE A 61 -9.83 -18.92 12.44
CA PHE A 61 -11.08 -19.25 13.11
C PHE A 61 -10.86 -19.73 14.55
N LEU A 62 -9.95 -20.67 14.77
CA LEU A 62 -9.59 -21.17 16.11
C LEU A 62 -9.08 -20.05 17.01
N SER A 63 -8.30 -19.10 16.47
CA SER A 63 -7.81 -17.95 17.22
C SER A 63 -8.94 -17.00 17.63
N TRP A 64 -9.91 -16.75 16.75
CA TRP A 64 -11.08 -15.92 17.06
C TRP A 64 -11.96 -16.58 18.13
N VAL A 65 -12.32 -17.86 17.95
CA VAL A 65 -13.08 -18.62 18.97
C VAL A 65 -12.31 -18.68 20.29
N GLY A 66 -10.98 -18.80 20.24
CA GLY A 66 -10.10 -18.77 21.41
C GLY A 66 -10.23 -17.49 22.25
N SER A 67 -10.44 -16.34 21.61
CA SER A 67 -10.66 -15.07 22.33
C SER A 67 -11.96 -15.03 23.14
N ILE A 68 -12.97 -15.80 22.69
CA ILE A 68 -14.27 -15.95 23.35
C ILE A 68 -14.16 -16.99 24.46
N THR A 69 -13.69 -18.20 24.14
CA THR A 69 -13.66 -19.32 25.10
C THR A 69 -12.71 -19.05 26.25
N SER A 70 -11.52 -18.52 25.98
CA SER A 70 -10.53 -18.23 27.02
C SER A 70 -11.07 -17.23 28.04
N ALA A 71 -11.72 -16.16 27.58
CA ALA A 71 -12.30 -15.15 28.46
C ALA A 71 -13.50 -15.68 29.25
N ALA A 72 -14.36 -16.48 28.60
CA ALA A 72 -15.48 -17.14 29.26
C ALA A 72 -15.01 -18.10 30.37
N LEU A 73 -13.98 -18.92 30.09
CA LEU A 73 -13.38 -19.83 31.07
C LEU A 73 -12.79 -19.08 32.25
N VAL A 74 -12.03 -18.00 31.99
CA VAL A 74 -11.47 -17.16 33.06
C VAL A 74 -12.58 -16.58 33.93
N TYR A 75 -13.67 -16.07 33.35
CA TYR A 75 -14.78 -15.52 34.13
C TYR A 75 -15.49 -16.59 34.97
N MET A 76 -15.82 -17.74 34.36
CA MET A 76 -16.58 -18.81 35.02
C MET A 76 -15.79 -19.52 36.12
N PHE A 77 -14.47 -19.68 35.94
CA PHE A 77 -13.61 -20.41 36.86
C PHE A 77 -12.75 -19.51 37.77
N ASN A 78 -13.02 -18.21 37.80
CA ASN A 78 -12.38 -17.33 38.77
C ASN A 78 -12.99 -17.52 40.17
N THR A 79 -12.24 -18.21 41.04
CA THR A 79 -12.56 -18.47 42.45
C THR A 79 -12.69 -17.21 43.31
N SER A 80 -12.36 -16.02 42.79
CA SER A 80 -12.48 -14.75 43.53
C SER A 80 -13.91 -14.20 43.64
N THR A 81 -14.91 -14.95 43.20
CA THR A 81 -16.34 -14.62 43.33
C THR A 81 -16.88 -14.91 44.73
N ASN A 82 -16.09 -14.61 45.77
CA ASN A 82 -16.64 -14.44 47.11
C ASN A 82 -17.42 -13.13 47.06
N GLY A 83 -18.74 -13.19 47.25
CA GLY A 83 -19.52 -11.98 47.46
C GLY A 83 -18.95 -11.18 48.65
N PRO A 84 -19.35 -9.92 48.85
CA PRO A 84 -18.94 -9.12 50.00
C PRO A 84 -19.12 -9.83 51.36
N ASN A 85 -19.98 -10.86 51.41
CA ASN A 85 -20.34 -11.63 52.58
C ASN A 85 -19.82 -13.10 52.56
N GLY A 86 -18.93 -13.47 51.64
CA GLY A 86 -18.37 -14.83 51.56
C GLY A 86 -19.29 -15.90 50.96
N GLU A 87 -20.46 -15.52 50.42
CA GLU A 87 -21.32 -16.43 49.67
C GLU A 87 -20.80 -16.59 48.24
N PRO A 88 -20.82 -17.82 47.67
CA PRO A 88 -20.44 -18.06 46.27
C PRO A 88 -21.40 -17.27 45.37
N SER A 89 -20.90 -16.24 44.69
CA SER A 89 -21.76 -15.43 43.84
C SER A 89 -22.17 -16.24 42.61
N ALA A 90 -23.49 -16.38 42.38
CA ALA A 90 -23.99 -17.01 41.17
C ALA A 90 -23.43 -16.30 39.92
N ILE A 91 -22.99 -17.09 38.94
CA ILE A 91 -22.47 -16.59 37.66
C ILE A 91 -23.50 -15.67 37.03
N LYS A 92 -23.19 -14.37 36.94
CA LYS A 92 -24.09 -13.37 36.35
C LYS A 92 -23.98 -13.45 34.84
N GLY A 93 -25.02 -13.93 34.18
CA GLY A 93 -25.04 -14.09 32.71
C GLY A 93 -24.70 -12.80 31.94
N TRP A 94 -25.17 -11.64 32.41
CA TRP A 94 -24.84 -10.35 31.78
C TRP A 94 -23.35 -10.00 31.88
N ALA A 95 -22.70 -10.34 32.99
CA ALA A 95 -21.28 -10.08 33.19
C ALA A 95 -20.39 -11.05 32.39
N LEU A 96 -20.85 -12.30 32.19
CA LEU A 96 -20.23 -13.24 31.24
C LEU A 96 -20.28 -12.68 29.81
N LEU A 97 -21.46 -12.26 29.34
CA LEU A 97 -21.62 -11.70 27.99
C LEU A 97 -20.79 -10.42 27.80
N LEU A 98 -20.73 -9.56 28.82
CA LEU A 98 -19.92 -8.34 28.80
C LEU A 98 -18.42 -8.67 28.72
N THR A 99 -17.96 -9.68 29.45
CA THR A 99 -16.57 -10.14 29.40
C THR A 99 -16.20 -10.67 28.01
N ILE A 100 -17.07 -11.48 27.41
CA ILE A 100 -16.91 -12.00 26.04
C ILE A 100 -16.89 -10.85 25.03
N PHE A 101 -17.82 -9.90 25.14
CA PHE A 101 -17.89 -8.74 24.25
C PHE A 101 -16.57 -7.96 24.24
N PHE A 102 -16.04 -7.64 25.43
CA PHE A 102 -14.79 -6.89 25.52
C PHE A 102 -13.58 -7.70 25.03
N SER A 103 -13.49 -9.00 25.36
CA SER A 103 -12.36 -9.82 24.92
C SER A 103 -12.34 -10.01 23.41
N GLU A 104 -13.51 -10.22 22.79
CA GLU A 104 -13.65 -10.35 21.35
C GLU A 104 -13.30 -9.04 20.64
N HIS A 105 -13.84 -7.90 21.10
CA HIS A 105 -13.55 -6.60 20.48
C HIS A 105 -12.07 -6.25 20.61
N LEU A 106 -11.45 -6.53 21.76
CA LEU A 106 -10.02 -6.35 21.94
C LEU A 106 -9.22 -7.21 20.97
N TYR A 107 -9.61 -8.48 20.78
CA TYR A 107 -8.98 -9.36 19.80
C TYR A 107 -9.09 -8.80 18.36
N LEU A 108 -10.27 -8.34 17.95
CA LEU A 108 -10.49 -7.77 16.62
C LEU A 108 -9.69 -6.49 16.40
N ILE A 109 -9.63 -5.60 17.40
CA ILE A 109 -8.81 -4.37 17.35
C ILE A 109 -7.34 -4.73 17.22
N ILE A 110 -6.81 -5.64 18.05
CA ILE A 110 -5.40 -6.06 17.98
C ILE A 110 -5.11 -6.70 16.63
N ARG A 111 -5.99 -7.58 16.14
CA ARG A 111 -5.86 -8.22 14.82
C ARG A 111 -5.79 -7.17 13.71
N TYR A 112 -6.67 -6.17 13.72
CA TYR A 112 -6.67 -5.08 12.76
C TYR A 112 -5.38 -4.26 12.83
N VAL A 113 -4.93 -3.89 14.03
CA VAL A 113 -3.69 -3.14 14.23
C VAL A 113 -2.48 -3.92 13.71
N VAL A 114 -2.37 -5.21 14.04
CA VAL A 114 -1.28 -6.07 13.56
C VAL A 114 -1.31 -6.19 12.03
N GLN A 115 -2.48 -6.37 11.43
CA GLN A 115 -2.61 -6.41 9.97
C GLN A 115 -2.19 -5.08 9.32
N ALA A 116 -2.63 -3.95 9.87
CA ALA A 116 -2.26 -2.63 9.38
C ALA A 116 -0.76 -2.36 9.52
N MET A 117 -0.14 -2.80 10.62
CA MET A 117 1.31 -2.71 10.80
C MET A 117 2.04 -3.60 9.79
N MET A 118 1.66 -4.86 9.64
CA MET A 118 2.29 -5.79 8.70
C MET A 118 2.12 -5.34 7.25
N ALA A 119 1.01 -4.70 6.89
CA ALA A 119 0.81 -4.14 5.54
C ALA A 119 1.77 -2.99 5.23
N LYS A 120 2.28 -2.27 6.26
CA LYS A 120 3.30 -1.22 6.08
C LYS A 120 4.71 -1.80 5.92
N PHE A 121 4.96 -2.99 6.43
CA PHE A 121 6.25 -3.66 6.32
C PHE A 121 6.30 -4.53 5.06
N GLU A 122 6.88 -4.01 3.98
CA GLU A 122 7.12 -4.80 2.78
C GLU A 122 8.37 -5.68 2.94
N PRO A 123 8.23 -7.02 2.94
CA PRO A 123 9.37 -7.91 3.11
C PRO A 123 10.29 -7.88 1.88
N HIS A 124 11.59 -8.12 2.12
CA HIS A 124 12.62 -8.07 1.08
C HIS A 124 12.30 -8.92 -0.16
N ASN A 125 11.70 -10.10 0.03
CA ASN A 125 11.39 -11.02 -1.06
C ASN A 125 10.34 -10.44 -2.04
N VAL A 126 9.32 -9.76 -1.52
CA VAL A 126 8.28 -9.11 -2.33
C VAL A 126 8.88 -7.91 -3.08
N ARG A 127 9.75 -7.14 -2.43
CA ARG A 127 10.46 -6.04 -3.08
C ARG A 127 11.33 -6.55 -4.24
N ARG A 128 12.03 -7.66 -4.04
CA ARG A 128 12.84 -8.31 -5.09
C ARG A 128 11.96 -8.74 -6.26
N GLU A 129 10.85 -9.42 -5.99
CA GLU A 129 9.92 -9.83 -7.05
C GLU A 129 9.35 -8.64 -7.84
N LYS A 130 8.96 -7.56 -7.16
CA LYS A 130 8.51 -6.32 -7.82
C LYS A 130 9.61 -5.70 -8.69
N SER A 131 10.85 -5.68 -8.21
CA SER A 131 11.99 -5.15 -8.97
C SER A 131 12.28 -6.01 -10.21
N GLU A 132 12.22 -7.34 -10.09
CA GLU A 132 12.42 -8.26 -11.21
C GLU A 132 11.30 -8.09 -12.25
N ARG A 133 10.03 -8.00 -11.82
CA ARG A 133 8.89 -7.71 -12.70
C ARG A 133 9.03 -6.37 -13.42
N TYR A 134 9.49 -5.32 -12.73
CA TYR A 134 9.75 -4.01 -13.35
C TYR A 134 10.86 -4.09 -14.39
N MET A 135 11.99 -4.73 -14.07
CA MET A 135 13.12 -4.88 -14.98
C MET A 135 12.76 -5.67 -16.24
N ILE A 136 11.90 -6.69 -16.13
CA ILE A 136 11.38 -7.43 -17.29
C ILE A 136 10.56 -6.51 -18.20
N ARG A 137 9.65 -5.72 -17.64
CA ARG A 137 8.82 -4.77 -18.41
C ARG A 137 9.67 -3.70 -19.09
N LYS A 138 10.66 -3.15 -18.37
CA LYS A 138 11.60 -2.18 -18.90
C LYS A 138 12.38 -2.76 -20.09
N ARG A 139 12.92 -3.97 -19.94
CA ARG A 139 13.66 -4.66 -21.02
C ARG A 139 12.77 -4.92 -22.24
N TYR A 140 11.52 -5.33 -22.03
CA TYR A 140 10.56 -5.52 -23.12
C TYR A 140 10.27 -4.22 -23.86
N LEU A 141 10.05 -3.12 -23.13
CA LEU A 141 9.84 -1.81 -23.73
C LEU A 141 11.06 -1.34 -24.54
N GLU A 142 12.26 -1.43 -23.96
CA GLU A 142 13.51 -1.08 -24.63
C GLU A 142 13.74 -1.93 -25.88
N SER A 143 13.41 -3.23 -25.86
CA SER A 143 13.50 -4.07 -27.06
C SER A 143 12.49 -3.67 -28.14
N THR A 144 11.29 -3.24 -27.74
CA THR A 144 10.23 -2.82 -28.68
C THR A 144 10.52 -1.45 -29.26
N LEU A 145 11.00 -0.51 -28.44
CA LEU A 145 11.40 0.83 -28.85
C LEU A 145 12.70 0.78 -29.66
N GLY A 146 13.67 -0.04 -29.24
CA GLY A 146 14.93 -0.24 -29.94
C GLY A 146 14.76 -0.87 -31.32
N ALA A 147 13.81 -1.81 -31.47
CA ALA A 147 13.42 -2.34 -32.78
C ALA A 147 12.68 -1.30 -33.64
N ARG A 148 12.03 -0.31 -33.02
CA ARG A 148 11.32 0.77 -33.71
C ARG A 148 12.26 1.91 -34.10
N SER A 149 13.29 2.17 -33.30
CA SER A 149 14.34 3.17 -33.60
C SER A 149 15.38 2.65 -34.59
N SER A 150 15.57 1.33 -34.73
CA SER A 150 16.39 0.76 -35.80
C SER A 150 15.76 0.90 -37.19
N ASP A 151 14.45 1.15 -37.25
CA ASP A 151 13.66 1.33 -38.47
C ASP A 151 13.26 2.83 -38.67
N ASP A 152 14.17 3.79 -38.41
CA ASP A 152 14.05 5.23 -38.74
C ASP A 152 13.62 6.23 -37.62
N GLU A 153 14.14 6.16 -36.39
CA GLU A 153 13.99 7.30 -35.46
C GLU A 153 15.34 7.78 -34.88
N GLU A 154 15.78 8.95 -35.34
CA GLU A 154 16.83 9.76 -34.72
C GLU A 154 16.49 9.96 -33.23
N GLU A 155 17.50 9.86 -32.37
CA GLU A 155 17.40 10.14 -30.94
C GLU A 155 17.02 11.61 -30.76
N ILE A 156 15.72 11.93 -30.77
CA ILE A 156 15.23 13.29 -30.54
C ILE A 156 15.56 13.60 -29.09
N PRO A 157 16.55 14.48 -28.80
CA PRO A 157 16.76 14.93 -27.43
C PRO A 157 15.44 15.53 -26.98
N ALA A 158 15.15 15.56 -25.67
CA ALA A 158 14.13 16.47 -25.16
C ALA A 158 14.57 17.92 -25.45
N LYS A 159 14.41 18.35 -26.69
CA LYS A 159 14.70 19.66 -27.20
C LYS A 159 13.56 20.47 -26.65
N ASP A 160 13.88 21.47 -25.83
CA ASP A 160 12.93 22.49 -25.45
C ASP A 160 12.34 23.06 -26.74
N GLU A 161 11.15 22.58 -27.13
CA GLU A 161 10.43 23.01 -28.33
C GLU A 161 9.87 24.43 -28.17
N SER A 162 10.12 25.09 -27.02
CA SER A 162 9.77 26.49 -26.90
C SER A 162 10.53 27.28 -27.96
N MET A 163 9.76 27.91 -28.86
CA MET A 163 10.28 28.80 -29.88
C MET A 163 11.22 29.81 -29.20
N GLU A 164 12.46 29.89 -29.65
CA GLU A 164 13.33 31.00 -29.28
C GLU A 164 12.60 32.30 -29.61
N ILE A 165 12.75 33.32 -28.73
CA ILE A 165 12.07 34.61 -28.91
C ILE A 165 12.50 35.15 -30.28
N SER A 166 11.62 35.06 -31.27
CA SER A 166 11.93 35.53 -32.61
C SER A 166 12.13 37.04 -32.56
N ASP A 167 13.26 37.53 -33.09
CA ASP A 167 13.42 38.96 -33.29
C ASP A 167 12.28 39.48 -34.17
N ILE A 168 11.73 40.64 -33.80
CA ILE A 168 10.66 41.30 -34.55
C ILE A 168 11.26 41.73 -35.89
N THR A 169 11.13 40.89 -36.89
CA THR A 169 11.57 41.15 -38.25
C THR A 169 10.36 41.49 -39.11
N ARG A 170 10.58 42.23 -40.20
CA ARG A 170 9.51 42.55 -41.15
C ARG A 170 8.75 41.30 -41.62
N LYS A 171 9.48 40.20 -41.81
CA LYS A 171 8.93 38.92 -42.27
C LYS A 171 7.98 38.29 -41.24
N THR A 172 8.35 38.28 -39.96
CA THR A 172 7.47 37.72 -38.91
C THR A 172 6.20 38.55 -38.72
N LEU A 173 6.30 39.88 -38.82
CA LEU A 173 5.14 40.78 -38.79
C LEU A 173 4.21 40.59 -40.01
N GLU A 174 4.77 40.36 -41.20
CA GLU A 174 3.99 40.07 -42.40
C GLU A 174 3.30 38.70 -42.32
N ASP A 175 3.94 37.68 -41.75
CA ASP A 175 3.34 36.35 -41.53
C ASP A 175 2.24 36.38 -40.47
N ASP A 176 2.42 37.15 -39.39
CA ASP A 176 1.38 37.38 -38.38
C ASP A 176 0.18 38.12 -38.97
N ALA A 177 0.43 39.15 -39.77
CA ALA A 177 -0.62 39.90 -40.45
C ALA A 177 -1.40 39.01 -41.44
N ARG A 178 -0.72 38.14 -42.20
CA ARG A 178 -1.37 37.16 -43.08
C ARG A 178 -2.27 36.22 -42.28
N THR A 179 -1.76 35.67 -41.19
CA THR A 179 -2.50 34.73 -40.34
C THR A 179 -3.73 35.40 -39.71
N TRP A 180 -3.58 36.64 -39.22
CA TRP A 180 -4.67 37.42 -38.63
C TRP A 180 -5.75 37.84 -39.64
N SER A 181 -5.37 37.97 -40.91
CA SER A 181 -6.29 38.31 -42.01
C SER A 181 -7.06 37.12 -42.59
N SER A 182 -6.72 35.89 -42.18
CA SER A 182 -7.42 34.69 -42.63
C SER A 182 -8.88 34.68 -42.15
N HIS A 183 -9.80 34.45 -43.07
CA HIS A 183 -11.25 34.57 -42.87
C HIS A 183 -11.83 33.59 -41.83
N GLY A 184 -11.06 32.58 -41.43
CA GLY A 184 -11.44 31.57 -40.44
C GLY A 184 -10.95 31.82 -39.01
N THR A 185 -10.23 32.92 -38.73
CA THR A 185 -9.64 33.14 -37.39
C THR A 185 -10.65 33.65 -36.37
N ASN A 186 -10.84 32.86 -35.31
CA ASN A 186 -11.70 33.23 -34.18
C ASN A 186 -10.99 34.17 -33.19
N ALA A 187 -11.78 34.88 -32.36
CA ALA A 187 -11.23 35.80 -31.36
C ALA A 187 -10.29 35.10 -30.36
N GLU A 188 -10.58 33.85 -30.02
CA GLU A 188 -9.75 33.02 -29.14
C GLU A 188 -8.41 32.66 -29.79
N GLU A 189 -8.40 32.29 -31.07
CA GLU A 189 -7.17 32.00 -31.80
C GLU A 189 -6.28 33.25 -31.90
N ARG A 190 -6.89 34.43 -32.11
CA ARG A 190 -6.16 35.71 -32.11
C ARG A 190 -5.58 36.06 -30.74
N PHE A 191 -6.20 35.63 -29.65
CA PHE A 191 -5.67 35.83 -28.30
C PHE A 191 -4.42 34.96 -28.08
N TRP A 192 -4.51 33.66 -28.39
CA TRP A 192 -3.39 32.72 -28.21
C TRP A 192 -2.23 32.97 -29.18
N MET A 193 -2.49 33.54 -30.37
CA MET A 193 -1.43 33.90 -31.32
C MET A 193 -0.57 35.10 -30.91
N ARG A 194 -0.96 35.89 -29.90
CA ARG A 194 -0.17 37.04 -29.42
C ARG A 194 1.02 36.65 -28.53
N GLN A 195 1.03 35.42 -28.01
CA GLN A 195 2.08 34.91 -27.14
C GLN A 195 2.33 33.45 -27.51
N LYS A 196 3.20 33.23 -28.49
CA LYS A 196 3.41 31.91 -29.09
C LYS A 196 4.23 30.98 -28.20
N GLY A 197 4.92 31.52 -27.19
CA GLY A 197 5.69 30.74 -26.24
C GLY A 197 5.83 31.38 -24.87
N TRP A 198 6.24 30.57 -23.88
CA TRP A 198 6.42 31.00 -22.50
C TRP A 198 7.48 32.11 -22.34
N ARG A 199 8.52 32.09 -23.19
CA ARG A 199 9.59 33.11 -23.20
C ARG A 199 9.09 34.48 -23.66
N GLU A 200 8.22 34.49 -24.68
CA GLU A 200 7.59 35.71 -25.19
C GLU A 200 6.59 36.27 -24.17
N ALA A 201 5.75 35.41 -23.58
CA ALA A 201 4.83 35.76 -22.51
C ALA A 201 5.57 36.38 -21.30
N ALA A 202 6.71 35.81 -20.89
CA ALA A 202 7.53 36.34 -19.80
C ALA A 202 8.11 37.74 -20.12
N LYS A 203 8.58 37.96 -21.36
CA LYS A 203 9.13 39.25 -21.79
C LYS A 203 8.05 40.33 -21.84
N VAL A 204 6.88 40.02 -22.40
CA VAL A 204 5.71 40.92 -22.44
C VAL A 204 5.20 41.20 -21.04
N GLY A 205 5.14 40.20 -20.16
CA GLY A 205 4.80 40.40 -18.75
C GLY A 205 5.76 41.37 -18.05
N SER A 206 7.07 41.22 -18.29
CA SER A 206 8.09 42.11 -17.71
C SER A 206 7.99 43.56 -18.18
N SER A 207 7.58 43.80 -19.44
CA SER A 207 7.42 45.16 -19.97
C SER A 207 6.17 45.84 -19.42
N ILE A 208 5.07 45.09 -19.26
CA ILE A 208 3.83 45.59 -18.62
C ILE A 208 4.08 45.97 -17.16
N ILE A 209 4.83 45.16 -16.41
CA ILE A 209 5.17 45.47 -15.01
C ILE A 209 5.99 46.77 -14.93
N LYS A 210 6.99 46.93 -15.81
CA LYS A 210 7.81 48.15 -15.85
C LYS A 210 6.98 49.38 -16.23
N SER A 211 6.07 49.28 -17.19
CA SER A 211 5.24 50.42 -17.60
C SER A 211 4.25 50.84 -16.51
N GLN A 212 3.62 49.88 -15.83
CA GLN A 212 2.72 50.17 -14.72
C GLN A 212 3.44 50.79 -13.52
N ALA A 213 4.67 50.35 -13.23
CA ALA A 213 5.51 50.96 -12.19
C ALA A 213 5.82 52.43 -12.52
N THR A 214 6.17 52.75 -13.78
CA THR A 214 6.44 54.14 -14.18
C THR A 214 5.22 55.06 -14.16
N ASP A 215 4.01 54.54 -14.43
CA ASP A 215 2.78 55.34 -14.35
C ASP A 215 2.32 55.56 -12.89
N ALA A 216 2.62 54.63 -11.99
CA ALA A 216 2.39 54.81 -10.55
C ALA A 216 3.27 55.92 -9.96
N ASP A 217 4.52 56.05 -10.42
CA ASP A 217 5.42 57.12 -9.99
C ASP A 217 5.00 58.49 -10.53
N LYS A 218 4.48 58.57 -11.77
CA LYS A 218 3.91 59.81 -12.31
C LYS A 218 2.67 60.29 -11.56
N LYS A 219 1.81 59.37 -11.11
CA LYS A 219 0.61 59.69 -10.30
C LYS A 219 0.93 60.12 -8.86
N LYS A 220 2.13 59.82 -8.34
CA LYS A 220 2.57 60.30 -7.02
C LYS A 220 3.24 61.68 -7.07
N GLN A 221 3.58 62.17 -8.26
CA GLN A 221 4.22 63.49 -8.47
C GLN A 221 3.22 64.59 -8.89
N GLN A 222 1.95 64.25 -9.12
CA GLN A 222 0.82 65.19 -9.22
C GLN A 222 0.02 65.21 -7.92
#